data_AF-A0A7R9USS0-F1
#
_entry.id   AF-A0A7R9USS0-F1
#
_cell.length_a   1.000
_cell.length_b   1.000
_cell.length_c   1.000
_cell.angle_alpha   90.00
_cell.angle_beta   90.00
_cell.angle_gamma   90.00
#
_symmetry.space_group_name_H-M   'P 1'
#
loop_
_entity.id
_entity.type
_entity.pdbx_description
1 polymer ?
#
loop_
_entity_poly.entity_id
_entity_poly.type
_entity_poly.pdbx_seq_one_letter_code
_entity_poly.pdbx_strand_id
1 'polypeptide(L)'
;SESARIQVEHIIREDFTIEVYEILRQHVDLLLARFAVVQNEAEPRKEVQESVCTIIYAGWLLGGEIAELKVLYEQLATKYGKPFVDEVTKNSGLYINPRVLRKLQYDIPEPALV
;
A
#
# COMPACT_ATOMS: atom_id res chain seq x y z
N SER A 1 -27.42 -18.67 -18.22
CA SER A 1 -25.97 -18.99 -18.25
C SER A 1 -25.09 -17.81 -17.88
N GLU A 2 -25.59 -16.87 -17.05
CA GLU A 2 -24.93 -15.60 -16.72
C GLU A 2 -24.39 -15.59 -15.28
N SER A 3 -25.08 -16.28 -14.35
CA SER A 3 -24.62 -16.43 -12.95
C SER A 3 -23.29 -17.17 -12.79
N ALA A 4 -22.96 -18.12 -13.67
CA ALA A 4 -21.71 -18.86 -13.60
C ALA A 4 -20.49 -18.01 -14.04
N ARG A 5 -20.69 -17.04 -14.95
CA ARG A 5 -19.64 -16.08 -15.34
C ARG A 5 -19.34 -15.08 -14.23
N ILE A 6 -20.39 -14.57 -13.58
CA ILE A 6 -20.27 -13.63 -12.46
C ILE A 6 -19.57 -14.28 -11.26
N GLN A 7 -19.78 -15.58 -11.02
CA GLN A 7 -19.10 -16.31 -9.95
C GLN A 7 -17.62 -16.58 -10.26
N VAL A 8 -17.24 -16.87 -11.50
CA VAL A 8 -15.81 -17.06 -11.85
C VAL A 8 -15.03 -15.75 -11.81
N GLU A 9 -15.62 -14.62 -12.20
CA GLU A 9 -15.02 -13.30 -11.95
C GLU A 9 -14.93 -12.98 -10.45
N HIS A 10 -15.87 -13.45 -9.62
CA HIS A 10 -15.78 -13.32 -8.17
C HIS A 10 -14.75 -14.23 -7.52
N ILE A 11 -14.52 -15.43 -8.06
CA ILE A 11 -13.53 -16.39 -7.54
C ILE A 11 -12.09 -16.00 -7.95
N ILE A 12 -11.92 -15.14 -8.96
CA ILE A 12 -10.64 -14.49 -9.30
C ILE A 12 -10.47 -13.15 -8.54
N ARG A 13 -11.49 -12.67 -7.82
CA ARG A 13 -11.55 -11.33 -7.19
C ARG A 13 -10.98 -11.23 -5.77
N GLU A 14 -10.40 -12.30 -5.23
CA GLU A 14 -9.86 -12.31 -3.86
C GLU A 14 -8.32 -12.32 -3.79
N ASP A 15 -7.62 -12.46 -4.91
CA ASP A 15 -6.15 -12.41 -4.94
C ASP A 15 -5.68 -11.14 -5.66
N PHE A 16 -4.96 -10.27 -4.96
CA PHE A 16 -4.22 -9.19 -5.62
C PHE A 16 -3.34 -9.77 -6.72
N THR A 17 -3.13 -9.03 -7.79
CA THR A 17 -2.26 -9.52 -8.84
C THR A 17 -0.87 -9.81 -8.27
N ILE A 18 -0.24 -10.86 -8.77
CA ILE A 18 1.16 -11.20 -8.44
C ILE A 18 2.06 -9.97 -8.55
N GLU A 19 1.78 -9.11 -9.53
CA GLU A 19 2.50 -7.85 -9.76
C GLU A 19 2.38 -6.87 -8.57
N VAL A 20 1.20 -6.69 -7.98
CA VAL A 20 1.03 -5.84 -6.78
C VAL A 20 1.78 -6.43 -5.60
N TYR A 21 1.68 -7.75 -5.38
CA TYR A 21 2.44 -8.39 -4.31
C TYR A 21 3.96 -8.26 -4.51
N GLU A 22 4.46 -8.37 -5.73
CA GLU A 22 5.87 -8.15 -6.05
C GLU A 22 6.32 -6.71 -5.77
N ILE A 23 5.50 -5.72 -6.14
CA ILE A 23 5.75 -4.31 -5.83
C ILE A 23 5.84 -4.10 -4.32
N LEU A 24 4.84 -4.57 -3.57
CA LEU A 24 4.81 -4.42 -2.11
C LEU A 24 6.01 -5.11 -1.46
N ARG A 25 6.33 -6.32 -1.91
CA ARG A 25 7.49 -7.08 -1.42
C ARG A 25 8.79 -6.34 -1.67
N GLN A 26 9.02 -5.80 -2.87
CA GLN A 26 10.21 -5.02 -3.18
C GLN A 26 10.38 -3.82 -2.24
N HIS A 27 9.28 -3.10 -1.95
CA HIS A 27 9.32 -1.98 -1.02
C HIS A 27 9.60 -2.42 0.41
N VAL A 28 9.00 -3.50 0.90
CA VAL A 28 9.28 -4.06 2.23
C VAL A 28 10.73 -4.54 2.33
N ASP A 29 11.25 -5.24 1.33
CA ASP A 29 12.65 -5.72 1.29
C ASP A 29 13.63 -4.54 1.36
N LEU A 30 13.35 -3.42 0.68
CA LEU A 30 14.15 -2.20 0.79
C LEU A 30 14.12 -1.61 2.20
N LEU A 31 12.92 -1.52 2.81
CA LEU A 31 12.77 -1.00 4.16
C LEU A 31 13.49 -1.87 5.18
N LEU A 32 13.48 -3.19 5.01
CA LEU A 32 14.22 -4.12 5.86
C LEU A 32 15.73 -3.96 5.69
N ALA A 33 16.23 -3.85 4.46
CA ALA A 33 17.64 -3.60 4.18
C ALA A 33 18.15 -2.25 4.72
N ARG A 34 17.23 -1.30 4.96
CA ARG A 34 17.49 0.03 5.52
C ARG A 34 16.78 0.24 6.86
N PHE A 35 16.52 -0.83 7.61
CA PHE A 35 15.71 -0.75 8.82
C PHE A 35 16.31 0.19 9.86
N ALA A 36 17.64 0.22 10.00
CA ALA A 36 18.32 1.15 10.91
C ALA A 36 18.04 2.62 10.58
N VAL A 37 17.92 2.98 9.30
CA VAL A 37 17.59 4.34 8.85
C VAL A 37 16.14 4.64 9.15
N VAL A 38 15.24 3.71 8.82
CA VAL A 38 13.83 3.83 9.17
C VAL A 38 13.74 4.05 10.68
N GLN A 39 14.26 3.16 11.51
CA GLN A 39 14.15 3.19 12.96
C GLN A 39 14.68 4.47 13.61
N ASN A 40 15.88 4.94 13.24
CA ASN A 40 16.56 6.03 13.95
C ASN A 40 16.17 7.43 13.47
N GLU A 41 15.69 7.56 12.23
CA GLU A 41 15.33 8.87 11.68
C GLU A 41 13.90 9.24 12.05
N ALA A 42 13.72 10.50 12.46
CA ALA A 42 12.41 11.05 12.79
C ALA A 42 11.53 11.27 11.54
N GLU A 43 12.16 11.48 10.38
CA GLU A 43 11.49 11.64 9.09
C GLU A 43 12.07 10.66 8.06
N PRO A 44 11.30 10.21 7.05
CA PRO A 44 11.80 9.29 6.03
C PRO A 44 12.89 9.97 5.19
N ARG A 45 14.11 9.42 5.20
CA ARG A 45 15.17 9.89 4.30
C ARG A 45 14.83 9.58 2.85
N LYS A 46 15.35 10.39 1.92
CA LYS A 46 15.11 10.26 0.47
C LYS A 46 15.27 8.84 -0.07
N GLU A 47 16.21 8.06 0.47
CA GLU A 47 16.47 6.68 0.06
C GLU A 47 15.40 5.66 0.46
N VAL A 48 14.59 5.94 1.49
CA VAL A 48 13.49 5.08 1.95
C VAL A 48 12.12 5.74 1.78
N GLN A 49 12.08 7.05 1.52
CA GLN A 49 10.86 7.86 1.52
C GLN A 49 9.78 7.30 0.60
N GLU A 50 10.11 6.99 -0.66
CA GLU A 50 9.15 6.42 -1.61
C GLU A 50 8.58 5.09 -1.09
N SER A 51 9.43 4.22 -0.51
CA SER A 51 8.98 2.93 -0.01
C SER A 51 8.13 3.05 1.26
N VAL A 52 8.49 3.95 2.18
CA VAL A 52 7.67 4.27 3.35
C VAL A 52 6.30 4.78 2.90
N CYS A 53 6.27 5.76 1.99
CA CYS A 53 5.02 6.33 1.50
C CYS A 53 4.17 5.30 0.74
N THR A 54 4.80 4.42 -0.03
CA THR A 54 4.10 3.35 -0.76
C THR A 54 3.44 2.36 0.19
N ILE A 55 4.14 1.92 1.25
CA ILE A 55 3.57 1.01 2.24
C ILE A 55 2.49 1.69 3.08
N ILE A 56 2.65 2.97 3.43
CA ILE A 56 1.58 3.74 4.10
C ILE A 56 0.33 3.79 3.23
N TYR A 57 0.49 4.13 1.95
CA TYR A 57 -0.65 4.21 1.03
C TYR A 57 -1.30 2.85 0.83
N ALA A 58 -0.52 1.80 0.63
CA ALA A 58 -1.02 0.43 0.50
C ALA A 58 -1.74 -0.04 1.77
N GLY A 59 -1.23 0.26 2.97
CA GLY A 59 -1.90 -0.10 4.22
C GLY A 59 -3.17 0.69 4.51
N TRP A 60 -3.25 1.95 4.11
CA TRP A 60 -4.50 2.71 4.14
C TRP A 60 -5.55 2.12 3.21
N LEU A 61 -5.11 1.71 2.02
CA LEU A 61 -5.98 1.31 0.93
C LEU A 61 -6.43 -0.15 1.00
N LEU A 62 -5.52 -1.04 1.41
CA LEU A 62 -5.70 -2.50 1.43
C LEU A 62 -5.77 -3.07 2.85
N GLY A 63 -5.64 -2.25 3.90
CA GLY A 63 -5.65 -2.71 5.29
C GLY A 63 -6.98 -3.31 5.77
N GLY A 64 -8.05 -3.18 4.99
CA GLY A 64 -9.31 -3.90 5.21
C GLY A 64 -9.22 -5.39 4.83
N GLU A 65 -8.44 -5.70 3.79
CA GLU A 65 -8.31 -7.05 3.22
C GLU A 65 -7.04 -7.75 3.72
N ILE A 66 -5.94 -7.01 3.90
CA ILE A 66 -4.63 -7.53 4.34
C ILE A 66 -4.27 -6.99 5.72
N ALA A 67 -4.40 -7.85 6.74
CA ALA A 67 -4.13 -7.49 8.13
C ALA A 67 -2.68 -7.04 8.36
N GLU A 68 -1.71 -7.63 7.67
CA GLU A 68 -0.29 -7.28 7.76
C GLU A 68 -0.03 -5.85 7.31
N LEU A 69 -0.68 -5.40 6.23
CA LEU A 69 -0.56 -4.03 5.75
C LEU A 69 -1.20 -3.02 6.71
N LYS A 70 -2.31 -3.40 7.35
CA LYS A 70 -2.91 -2.58 8.42
C LYS A 70 -1.95 -2.38 9.58
N VAL A 71 -1.29 -3.46 10.03
CA VAL A 71 -0.31 -3.38 11.12
C VAL A 71 0.87 -2.48 10.72
N LEU A 72 1.39 -2.61 9.49
CA LEU A 72 2.46 -1.74 8.99
C LEU A 72 2.03 -0.27 8.95
N TYR A 73 0.81 0.01 8.50
CA TYR A 73 0.25 1.36 8.52
C TYR A 73 0.19 1.94 9.93
N GLU A 74 -0.32 1.20 10.90
CA GLU A 74 -0.42 1.64 12.30
C GLU A 74 0.97 1.89 12.93
N GLN A 75 1.96 1.05 12.63
CA GLN A 75 3.33 1.22 13.08
C GLN A 75 3.98 2.47 12.47
N LEU A 76 3.81 2.69 11.16
CA LEU A 76 4.35 3.86 10.46
C LEU A 76 3.63 5.16 10.87
N ALA A 77 2.33 5.11 11.14
CA ALA A 77 1.55 6.22 11.68
C ALA A 77 1.98 6.58 13.11
N THR A 78 2.28 5.58 13.94
CA THR A 78 2.86 5.79 15.27
C THR A 78 4.23 6.46 15.17
N LYS A 79 5.03 6.05 14.18
CA LYS A 79 6.41 6.50 14.02
C LYS A 79 6.55 7.91 13.43
N TYR A 80 5.86 8.18 12.31
CA TYR A 80 5.98 9.43 11.56
C TYR A 80 4.85 10.42 11.85
N GLY A 81 3.87 10.00 12.64
CA GLY A 81 2.74 10.82 13.04
C GLY A 81 1.59 10.79 12.04
N LYS A 82 0.39 10.98 12.59
CA LYS A 82 -0.86 11.03 11.81
C LYS A 82 -0.87 12.11 10.71
N PRO A 83 -0.37 13.35 10.93
CA PRO A 83 -0.39 14.37 9.89
C PRO A 83 0.38 13.96 8.63
N PHE A 84 1.53 13.29 8.79
CA PHE A 84 2.34 12.81 7.68
C PHE A 84 1.61 11.71 6.90
N VAL A 85 1.01 10.75 7.59
CA VAL A 85 0.25 9.67 6.97
C VAL A 85 -0.99 10.19 6.22
N ASP A 86 -1.69 11.17 6.80
CA ASP A 86 -2.82 11.84 6.15
C ASP A 86 -2.37 12.61 4.89
N GLU A 87 -1.18 13.21 4.90
CA GLU A 87 -0.61 13.89 3.74
C GLU A 87 -0.26 12.91 2.62
N VAL A 88 0.41 11.79 2.96
CA VAL A 88 0.77 10.74 2.01
C VAL A 88 -0.46 10.11 1.37
N THR A 89 -1.52 9.87 2.14
CA THR A 89 -2.75 9.25 1.61
C THR A 89 -3.54 10.20 0.71
N LYS A 90 -3.63 11.49 1.05
CA LYS A 90 -4.33 12.51 0.24
C LYS A 90 -3.55 12.95 -1.00
N ASN A 91 -2.22 13.04 -0.89
CA ASN A 91 -1.34 13.54 -1.94
C ASN A 91 -0.36 12.47 -2.42
N SER A 92 -0.81 11.22 -2.53
CA SER A 92 0.02 10.05 -2.84
C SER A 92 0.84 10.20 -4.12
N GLY A 93 0.33 10.92 -5.12
CA GLY A 93 1.05 11.23 -6.36
C GLY A 93 2.29 12.13 -6.22
N LEU A 94 2.49 12.78 -5.07
CA LEU A 94 3.71 13.55 -4.76
C LEU A 94 4.86 12.67 -4.26
N TYR A 95 4.54 11.52 -3.67
CA TYR A 95 5.52 10.68 -2.97
C TYR A 95 5.76 9.32 -3.63
N ILE A 96 4.81 8.86 -4.43
CA ILE A 96 4.79 7.51 -5.00
C ILE A 96 4.90 7.63 -6.51
N ASN A 97 5.72 6.77 -7.12
CA ASN A 97 5.81 6.68 -8.57
C ASN A 97 4.41 6.48 -9.19
N PRO A 98 4.02 7.28 -10.21
CA PRO A 98 2.70 7.16 -10.83
C PRO A 98 2.38 5.76 -11.38
N ARG A 99 3.38 4.98 -11.77
CA ARG A 99 3.18 3.59 -12.22
C ARG A 99 2.79 2.68 -11.07
N VAL A 100 3.48 2.78 -9.94
CA VAL A 100 3.19 2.03 -8.72
C VAL A 100 1.80 2.41 -8.20
N LEU A 101 1.51 3.71 -8.14
CA LEU A 101 0.22 4.21 -7.68
C LEU A 101 -0.94 3.67 -8.52
N ARG A 102 -0.81 3.68 -9.85
CA ARG A 102 -1.82 3.11 -10.75
C ARG A 102 -2.01 1.61 -10.54
N LYS A 103 -0.93 0.86 -10.35
CA LYS A 103 -1.02 -0.59 -10.11
C LYS A 103 -1.74 -0.91 -8.81
N LEU A 104 -1.41 -0.17 -7.74
CA LEU A 104 -2.10 -0.30 -6.46
C LEU A 104 -3.58 0.03 -6.59
N GLN A 105 -3.94 1.13 -7.27
CA GLN A 105 -5.33 1.58 -7.43
C GLN A 105 -6.17 0.71 -8.36
N TYR A 106 -5.58 0.14 -9.40
CA TYR A 106 -6.31 -0.61 -10.43
C TYR A 106 -6.86 -1.94 -9.91
N ASP A 107 -6.15 -2.59 -9.00
CA ASP A 107 -6.56 -3.87 -8.40
C ASP A 107 -7.61 -3.70 -7.30
N ILE A 108 -8.01 -2.47 -6.99
CA ILE A 108 -9.03 -2.21 -5.98
C ILE A 108 -10.33 -1.89 -6.70
N PRO A 109 -11.37 -2.70 -6.53
CA PRO A 109 -12.68 -2.33 -7.04
C PRO A 109 -13.08 -0.99 -6.39
N GLU A 110 -13.61 -0.07 -7.20
CA GLU A 110 -14.25 1.14 -6.66
C GLU A 110 -15.16 0.71 -5.50
N PRO A 111 -15.05 1.33 -4.31
CA PRO A 111 -15.96 1.01 -3.24
C PRO A 111 -17.36 1.22 -3.81
N ALA A 112 -18.12 0.13 -3.93
CA ALA A 112 -19.47 0.19 -4.43
C ALA A 112 -20.19 1.25 -3.60
N LEU A 113 -20.50 2.37 -4.25
CA LEU A 113 -21.41 3.37 -3.70
C LEU A 113 -22.76 2.65 -3.58
N VAL A 114 -23.00 2.06 -2.40
CA VAL A 114 -24.30 1.60 -1.94
C VAL A 114 -24.97 2.73 -1.16
#